data_AF-A0A960TIG8-F1
#
_entry.id   AF-A0A960TIG8-F1
#
_cell.length_a   1.000
_cell.length_b   1.000
_cell.length_c   1.000
_cell.angle_alpha   90.00
_cell.angle_beta   90.00
_cell.angle_gamma   90.00
#
_symmetry.space_group_name_H-M   'P 1'
#
loop_
_entity.id
_entity.type
_entity.pdbx_description
1 polymer ?
#
loop_
_entity_poly.entity_id
_entity_poly.type
_entity_poly.pdbx_seq_one_letter_code
_entity_poly.pdbx_strand_id
1 'polypeptide(L)'
;MVVISYFFIRHVWFHKRKIHHIAIIEKLEICTIEPDLLLPEINVYYKYYFGGGVYTGRGYLLLTDFLKGEYFLEFNQFHEPILTHNDKTFVSEEHIENYLLSIVDTLSINVDPIEPFHSEIIEIFSQSKSTQNRIQ
;
A
#
# COMPACT_ATOMS: atom_id res chain seq x y z
N MET A 1 10.02 15.54 -36.82
CA MET A 1 8.56 15.51 -36.63
C MET A 1 8.03 14.08 -36.49
N VAL A 2 8.18 13.18 -37.48
CA VAL A 2 7.61 11.81 -37.45
C VAL A 2 8.01 10.97 -36.23
N VAL A 3 9.29 11.02 -35.82
CA VAL A 3 9.80 10.26 -34.67
C VAL A 3 9.16 10.71 -33.35
N ILE A 4 8.99 12.02 -33.15
CA ILE A 4 8.37 12.58 -31.94
C ILE A 4 6.89 12.20 -31.89
N SER A 5 6.20 12.28 -33.03
CA SER A 5 4.80 11.85 -33.14
C SER A 5 4.62 10.36 -32.82
N TYR A 6 5.55 9.50 -33.26
CA TYR A 6 5.55 8.07 -32.93
C TYR A 6 5.73 7.84 -31.42
N PHE A 7 6.71 8.49 -30.77
CA PHE A 7 6.88 8.37 -29.32
C PHE A 7 5.67 8.90 -28.54
N PHE A 8 5.04 9.99 -29.00
CA PHE A 8 3.85 10.54 -28.36
C PHE A 8 2.64 9.61 -28.49
N ILE A 9 2.35 9.09 -29.69
CA ILE A 9 1.26 8.14 -29.90
C ILE A 9 1.49 6.87 -29.07
N ARG A 10 2.73 6.37 -29.06
CA ARG A 10 3.14 5.23 -28.26
C ARG A 10 2.91 5.48 -26.76
N HIS A 11 3.35 6.63 -26.25
CA HIS A 11 3.15 7.02 -24.85
C HIS A 11 1.67 7.12 -24.48
N VAL A 12 0.86 7.82 -25.28
CA VAL A 12 -0.59 7.96 -25.05
C VAL A 12 -1.30 6.62 -25.12
N TRP A 13 -0.92 5.75 -26.06
CA TRP A 13 -1.51 4.43 -26.23
C TRP A 13 -1.21 3.50 -25.05
N PHE A 14 -0.01 3.58 -24.47
CA PHE A 14 0.36 2.79 -23.30
C PHE A 14 -0.23 3.33 -22.00
N HIS A 15 -0.25 4.65 -21.82
CA HIS A 15 -0.89 5.26 -20.66
C HIS A 15 -2.37 4.86 -20.56
N LYS A 16 -3.05 4.72 -21.70
CA LYS A 16 -4.45 4.23 -21.78
C LYS A 16 -4.63 2.74 -21.54
N ARG A 17 -3.55 1.95 -21.49
CA ARG A 17 -3.56 0.49 -21.31
C ARG A 17 -2.98 0.02 -19.98
N LYS A 18 -2.78 0.92 -19.01
CA LYS A 18 -2.51 0.50 -17.63
C LYS A 18 -3.60 -0.49 -17.20
N ILE A 19 -3.19 -1.61 -16.64
CA ILE A 19 -4.10 -2.69 -16.26
C ILE A 19 -4.31 -2.61 -14.75
N HIS A 20 -5.57 -2.52 -14.35
CA HIS A 20 -5.96 -2.66 -12.96
C HIS A 20 -5.73 -4.09 -12.50
N HIS A 21 -4.97 -4.25 -11.42
CA HIS A 21 -4.62 -5.53 -10.84
C HIS A 21 -4.71 -5.49 -9.32
N ILE A 22 -4.98 -6.64 -8.71
CA ILE A 22 -4.94 -6.80 -7.26
C ILE A 22 -3.55 -7.28 -6.85
N ALA A 23 -2.98 -6.63 -5.83
CA ALA A 23 -1.76 -7.04 -5.18
C ALA A 23 -2.02 -7.41 -3.72
N ILE A 24 -1.20 -8.32 -3.20
CA ILE A 24 -1.22 -8.77 -1.81
C ILE A 24 -0.16 -7.95 -1.05
N ILE A 25 -0.52 -7.43 0.11
CA ILE A 25 0.42 -6.73 0.99
C ILE A 25 1.27 -7.77 1.70
N GLU A 26 2.59 -7.64 1.58
CA GLU A 26 3.56 -8.53 2.25
C GLU A 26 4.09 -7.93 3.55
N LYS A 27 4.24 -6.61 3.61
CA LYS A 27 4.83 -5.91 4.74
C LYS A 27 4.33 -4.47 4.82
N LEU A 28 4.14 -3.96 6.04
CA LEU A 28 3.85 -2.57 6.33
C LEU A 28 4.86 -2.02 7.34
N GLU A 29 5.42 -0.83 7.07
CA GLU A 29 6.38 -0.17 7.96
C GLU A 29 5.96 1.28 8.20
N ILE A 30 5.98 1.74 9.46
CA ILE A 30 5.82 3.17 9.75
C ILE A 30 7.05 3.91 9.25
N CYS A 31 6.81 5.04 8.57
CA CYS A 31 7.92 5.89 8.18
C CYS A 31 8.40 6.71 9.39
N THR A 32 9.70 6.71 9.62
CA THR A 32 10.36 7.51 10.65
C THR A 32 11.46 8.34 9.99
N ILE A 33 11.66 9.57 10.45
CA ILE A 33 12.82 10.40 10.10
C ILE A 33 13.57 10.67 11.39
N GLU A 34 14.81 10.19 11.45
CA GLU A 34 15.70 10.43 12.57
C GLU A 34 16.00 11.95 12.74
N PRO A 35 16.13 12.45 13.99
CA PRO A 35 16.13 11.66 15.23
C PRO A 35 14.73 11.36 15.79
N ASP A 36 13.71 12.19 15.56
CA ASP A 36 12.49 12.18 16.39
C ASP A 36 11.17 12.46 15.63
N LEU A 37 11.09 12.17 14.33
CA LEU A 37 9.87 12.43 13.55
C LEU A 37 9.18 11.14 13.12
N LEU A 38 7.95 10.93 13.60
CA LEU A 38 7.02 9.94 13.05
C LEU A 38 6.22 10.57 11.93
N LEU A 39 6.24 9.90 10.79
CA LEU A 39 5.50 10.31 9.61
C LEU A 39 4.13 9.62 9.61
N PRO A 40 3.06 10.31 9.18
CA PRO A 40 1.75 9.68 8.96
C PRO A 40 1.76 8.72 7.77
N GLU A 41 2.87 8.60 7.03
CA GLU A 41 3.04 7.65 5.94
C GLU A 41 3.41 6.23 6.42
N ILE A 42 2.76 5.25 5.82
CA ILE A 42 3.09 3.83 5.90
C ILE A 42 3.73 3.41 4.58
N ASN A 43 4.89 2.79 4.70
CA ASN A 43 5.57 2.16 3.60
C ASN A 43 4.99 0.76 3.37
N VAL A 44 4.51 0.51 2.16
CA VAL A 44 3.75 -0.69 1.80
C VAL A 44 4.54 -1.50 0.79
N TYR A 45 4.87 -2.73 1.16
CA TYR A 45 5.47 -3.71 0.27
C TYR A 45 4.40 -4.67 -0.18
N TYR A 46 4.30 -4.90 -1.48
CA TYR A 46 3.25 -5.73 -2.05
C TYR A 46 3.78 -6.61 -3.17
N LYS A 47 3.10 -7.71 -3.42
CA LYS A 47 3.37 -8.62 -4.54
C LYS A 47 2.13 -8.81 -5.41
N TYR A 48 2.34 -9.02 -6.70
CA TYR A 48 1.27 -9.29 -7.65
C TYR A 48 1.73 -10.26 -8.74
N TYR A 49 0.75 -10.92 -9.35
CA TYR A 49 0.96 -11.90 -10.41
C TYR A 49 0.49 -11.31 -11.72
N PHE A 50 1.36 -11.17 -12.71
CA PHE A 50 0.99 -10.61 -14.00
C PHE A 50 1.66 -11.39 -15.13
N GLY A 51 0.92 -11.74 -16.19
CA GLY A 51 1.50 -12.43 -17.35
C GLY A 51 2.24 -13.75 -17.05
N GLY A 52 1.92 -14.42 -15.95
CA GLY A 52 2.60 -15.66 -15.50
C GLY A 52 3.87 -15.45 -14.66
N GLY A 53 4.25 -14.18 -14.39
CA GLY A 53 5.34 -13.82 -13.48
C GLY A 53 4.86 -13.36 -12.11
N VAL A 54 5.77 -13.29 -11.14
CA VAL A 54 5.56 -12.67 -9.82
C VAL A 54 6.41 -11.41 -9.75
N TYR A 55 5.77 -10.31 -9.38
CA TYR A 55 6.41 -9.01 -9.24
C TYR A 55 6.19 -8.48 -7.84
N THR A 56 7.13 -7.66 -7.38
CA THR A 56 7.04 -6.95 -6.11
C THR A 56 7.10 -5.46 -6.36
N GLY A 57 6.42 -4.70 -5.50
CA GLY A 57 6.41 -3.26 -5.53
C GLY A 57 6.49 -2.70 -4.13
N ARG A 58 6.83 -1.41 -4.07
CA ARG A 58 6.84 -0.60 -2.85
C ARG A 58 6.06 0.68 -3.14
N GLY A 59 5.33 1.18 -2.16
CA GLY A 59 4.69 2.48 -2.24
C GLY A 59 4.46 3.08 -0.86
N TYR A 60 3.90 4.28 -0.84
CA TYR A 60 3.55 4.98 0.39
C TYR A 60 2.06 5.22 0.41
N LEU A 61 1.45 4.99 1.57
CA LEU A 61 0.05 5.28 1.84
C LEU A 61 -0.04 6.05 3.15
N LEU A 62 -1.13 6.77 3.37
CA LEU A 62 -1.35 7.47 4.63
C LEU A 62 -1.92 6.49 5.65
N LEU A 63 -1.54 6.65 6.92
CA LEU A 63 -2.08 5.88 8.02
C LEU A 63 -3.61 6.05 8.13
N THR A 64 -4.13 7.21 7.73
CA THR A 64 -5.58 7.49 7.61
C THR A 64 -6.28 6.65 6.55
N ASP A 65 -5.56 6.11 5.57
CA ASP A 65 -6.15 5.21 4.58
C ASP A 65 -6.52 3.87 5.27
N PHE A 66 -5.74 3.44 6.27
CA PHE A 66 -5.97 2.20 7.03
C PHE A 66 -6.92 2.41 8.22
N LEU A 67 -6.75 3.52 8.95
CA LEU A 67 -7.41 3.74 10.23
C LEU A 67 -8.65 4.62 10.08
N LYS A 68 -9.77 4.18 10.67
CA LYS A 68 -10.99 4.96 10.81
C LYS A 68 -11.15 5.42 12.26
N GLY A 69 -11.01 6.72 12.49
CA GLY A 69 -11.16 7.33 13.81
C GLY A 69 -9.94 8.16 14.20
N GLU A 70 -9.87 8.49 15.49
CA GLU A 70 -8.73 9.23 16.04
C GLU A 70 -7.55 8.27 16.27
N TYR A 71 -6.37 8.73 15.89
CA TYR A 71 -5.13 8.02 16.15
C TYR A 71 -4.05 8.99 16.64
N PHE A 72 -3.10 8.46 17.40
CA PHE A 72 -1.93 9.18 17.89
C PHE A 72 -0.67 8.34 17.62
N LEU A 73 0.37 9.01 17.13
CA LEU A 73 1.69 8.44 16.91
C LEU A 73 2.68 9.15 17.84
N GLU A 74 3.43 8.39 18.62
CA GLU A 74 4.48 8.93 19.49
C GLU A 74 5.64 7.94 19.61
N PHE A 75 6.82 8.42 20.02
CA PHE A 75 7.93 7.54 20.39
C PHE A 75 7.82 7.15 21.85
N ASN A 76 8.16 5.89 22.15
CA ASN A 76 8.32 5.42 23.52
C ASN A 76 9.68 5.85 24.10
N GLN A 77 9.91 5.50 25.38
CA GLN A 77 11.19 5.78 26.06
C GLN A 77 12.41 5.10 25.42
N PHE A 78 12.18 4.09 24.57
CA PHE A 78 13.18 3.32 23.83
C PHE A 78 13.31 3.76 22.36
N HIS A 79 12.70 4.89 21.95
CA HIS A 79 12.64 5.37 20.56
C HIS A 79 11.94 4.41 19.59
N GLU A 80 10.99 3.61 20.06
CA GLU A 80 10.13 2.80 19.19
C GLU A 80 8.80 3.52 18.94
N PRO A 81 8.23 3.42 17.72
CA PRO A 81 6.94 4.00 17.41
C PRO A 81 5.82 3.30 18.20
N ILE A 82 4.97 4.11 18.81
CA ILE A 82 3.70 3.71 19.41
C ILE A 82 2.57 4.27 18.56
N LEU A 83 1.60 3.41 18.25
CA LEU A 83 0.32 3.82 17.68
C LEU A 83 -0.78 3.63 18.72
N THR A 84 -1.54 4.67 19.02
CA THR A 84 -2.80 4.57 19.75
C THR A 84 -3.96 4.83 18.80
N HIS A 85 -4.94 3.94 18.75
CA HIS A 85 -6.13 4.07 17.90
C HIS A 85 -7.37 3.55 18.62
N ASN A 86 -8.39 4.41 18.77
CA ASN A 86 -9.65 4.10 19.47
C ASN A 86 -9.43 3.34 20.80
N ASP A 87 -8.60 3.89 21.68
CA ASP A 87 -8.23 3.36 23.01
C ASP A 87 -7.37 2.07 23.03
N LYS A 88 -6.91 1.60 21.87
CA LYS A 88 -5.93 0.50 21.79
C LYS A 88 -4.54 1.06 21.51
N THR A 89 -3.55 0.59 22.25
CA THR A 89 -2.15 1.00 22.09
C THR A 89 -1.31 -0.17 21.56
N PHE A 90 -0.54 0.10 20.52
CA PHE A 90 0.37 -0.81 19.86
C PHE A 90 1.78 -0.28 20.06
N VAL A 91 2.61 -1.03 20.78
CA VAL A 91 3.85 -0.51 21.40
C VAL A 91 5.14 -0.83 20.63
N SER A 92 5.04 -1.45 19.46
CA SER A 92 6.19 -1.82 18.62
C SER A 92 5.82 -1.79 17.15
N GLU A 93 6.82 -1.65 16.26
CA GLU A 93 6.60 -1.72 14.80
C GLU A 93 5.89 -3.01 14.39
N GLU A 94 6.30 -4.16 14.94
CA GLU A 94 5.67 -5.46 14.66
C GLU A 94 4.20 -5.50 15.10
N HIS A 95 3.85 -4.93 16.26
CA HIS A 95 2.46 -4.87 16.69
C HIS A 95 1.63 -3.97 15.78
N ILE A 96 2.21 -2.86 15.32
CA ILE A 96 1.53 -1.92 14.44
C ILE A 96 1.33 -2.54 13.06
N GLU A 97 2.36 -3.17 12.51
CA GLU A 97 2.29 -3.92 11.25
C GLU A 97 1.18 -4.97 11.30
N ASN A 98 1.21 -5.85 12.29
CA ASN A 98 0.20 -6.92 12.44
C ASN A 98 -1.21 -6.35 12.59
N TYR A 99 -1.36 -5.24 13.29
CA TYR A 99 -2.65 -4.57 13.42
C TYR A 99 -3.14 -4.01 12.09
N LEU A 100 -2.30 -3.31 11.33
CA LEU A 100 -2.68 -2.74 10.03
C LEU A 100 -2.99 -3.84 9.00
N LEU A 101 -2.19 -4.92 8.97
CA LEU A 101 -2.43 -6.09 8.12
C LEU A 101 -3.75 -6.81 8.47
N SER A 102 -4.19 -6.74 9.73
CA SER A 102 -5.50 -7.30 10.13
C SER A 102 -6.70 -6.52 9.58
N ILE A 103 -6.50 -5.27 9.14
CA ILE A 103 -7.55 -4.41 8.58
C ILE A 103 -7.54 -4.47 7.05
N VAL A 104 -6.34 -4.49 6.46
CA VAL A 104 -6.11 -4.41 5.02
C VAL A 104 -5.05 -5.44 4.63
N ASP A 105 -5.41 -6.37 3.76
CA ASP A 105 -4.53 -7.43 3.27
C ASP A 105 -4.17 -7.29 1.78
N THR A 106 -4.92 -6.45 1.06
CA THR A 106 -4.84 -6.33 -0.40
C THR A 106 -5.02 -4.89 -0.85
N LEU A 107 -4.45 -4.57 -2.00
CA LEU A 107 -4.53 -3.25 -2.63
C LEU A 107 -4.73 -3.37 -4.14
N SER A 108 -5.34 -2.36 -4.73
CA SER A 108 -5.45 -2.19 -6.18
C SER A 108 -4.23 -1.43 -6.68
N ILE A 109 -3.57 -1.98 -7.70
CA ILE A 109 -2.51 -1.32 -8.45
C ILE A 109 -2.87 -1.16 -9.92
N ASN A 110 -2.25 -0.17 -10.54
CA ASN A 110 -2.12 -0.08 -11.98
C ASN A 110 -0.76 -0.63 -12.39
N VAL A 111 -0.74 -1.60 -13.30
CA VAL A 111 0.49 -2.18 -13.87
C VAL A 111 0.66 -1.69 -15.29
N ASP A 112 1.88 -1.26 -15.65
CA ASP A 112 2.24 -1.08 -17.06
C ASP A 112 2.48 -2.45 -17.71
N PRO A 113 1.72 -2.86 -18.73
CA PRO A 113 1.87 -4.17 -19.36
C PRO A 113 3.23 -4.38 -20.07
N ILE A 114 3.99 -3.33 -20.37
CA ILE A 114 5.32 -3.42 -20.99
C ILE A 114 6.42 -3.49 -19.93
N GLU A 115 6.22 -2.77 -18.84
CA GLU A 115 7.14 -2.69 -17.72
C GLU A 115 6.40 -3.17 -16.45
N PRO A 116 6.14 -4.48 -16.31
CA PRO A 116 5.34 -5.00 -15.21
C PRO A 116 6.01 -4.91 -13.83
N PHE A 117 7.15 -4.23 -13.74
CA PHE A 117 7.82 -3.88 -12.49
C PHE A 117 7.47 -2.44 -12.05
N HIS A 118 6.90 -1.64 -12.95
CA HIS A 118 6.34 -0.33 -12.64
C HIS A 118 4.84 -0.48 -12.34
N SER A 119 4.51 -0.41 -11.05
CA SER A 119 3.15 -0.37 -10.55
C SER A 119 2.86 0.86 -9.71
N GLU A 120 1.61 1.31 -9.76
CA GLU A 120 1.13 2.48 -9.05
C GLU A 120 -0.05 2.08 -8.16
N ILE A 121 0.01 2.37 -6.86
CA ILE A 121 -1.09 2.08 -5.93
C ILE A 121 -2.24 3.04 -6.24
N ILE A 122 -3.46 2.50 -6.28
CA ILE A 122 -4.68 3.26 -6.57
C ILE A 122 -5.55 3.36 -5.31
N GLU A 123 -5.81 2.21 -4.69
CA GLU A 123 -6.78 2.07 -3.61
C GLU A 123 -6.39 0.89 -2.72
N ILE A 124 -6.77 0.93 -1.45
CA ILE A 124 -6.67 -0.20 -0.54
C ILE A 124 -8.02 -0.86 -0.33
N PHE A 125 -8.02 -2.19 -0.22
CA PHE A 125 -9.23 -2.93 0.09
C PHE A 125 -9.23 -3.29 1.58
N SER A 126 -10.02 -2.56 2.37
CA SER A 126 -10.30 -2.99 3.74
C SER A 126 -11.10 -4.29 3.72
N GLN A 127 -10.81 -5.23 4.63
CA GLN A 127 -11.64 -6.41 4.85
C GLN A 127 -13.00 -6.01 5.45
N SER A 128 -13.88 -5.44 4.62
CA SER A 128 -15.28 -5.22 4.95
C SER A 128 -16.13 -6.28 4.23
N LYS A 129 -16.37 -7.39 4.94
CA LYS A 129 -17.46 -8.38 4.72
C LYS A 129 -17.36 -9.32 3.51
N SER A 130 -16.29 -10.09 3.35
CA SER A 130 -16.29 -11.24 2.41
C SER A 130 -16.64 -12.60 3.06
N THR A 131 -16.83 -12.69 4.38
CA THR A 131 -17.14 -13.96 5.08
C THR A 131 -18.64 -14.22 5.33
N GLN A 132 -19.57 -13.55 4.65
CA GLN A 132 -21.02 -13.82 4.83
C GLN A 132 -21.82 -14.21 3.57
N ASN A 133 -21.22 -14.24 2.36
CA ASN A 133 -21.95 -14.67 1.15
C ASN A 133 -21.31 -15.89 0.47
N ARG A 134 -20.81 -16.85 1.25
CA ARG A 134 -20.66 -18.24 0.81
C ARG A 134 -21.48 -19.11 1.74
N ILE A 135 -22.47 -19.81 1.18
CA ILE A 135 -23.47 -20.68 1.81
C ILE A 135 -24.77 -19.95 2.20
N GLN A 136 -25.63 -19.71 1.20
CA GLN A 136 -27.03 -20.13 1.22
C GLN A 136 -27.43 -20.56 -0.20
#